data_AF-A0A494YSX8-F1
#
_entry.id   AF-A0A494YSX8-F1
#
_cell.length_a   1.000
_cell.length_b   1.000
_cell.length_c   1.000
_cell.angle_alpha   90.00
_cell.angle_beta   90.00
_cell.angle_gamma   90.00
#
_symmetry.space_group_name_H-M   'P 1'
#
loop_
_entity.id
_entity.type
_entity.pdbx_description
1 polymer ?
#
loop_
_entity_poly.entity_id
_entity_poly.type
_entity_poly.pdbx_seq_one_letter_code
_entity_poly.pdbx_strand_id
1 'polypeptide(L)' 'MLKIYRIIHILWTGVFAFFISIPLLEHGSLEVEYYIDLIFIALWLIGVVFLFIRSLSKYGYILTLFPLIYAIIIFVI' A
#
# COMPACT_ATOMS: atom_id res chain seq x y z
N MET A 1 -5.49 21.43 -9.49
CA MET A 1 -4.22 21.18 -8.77
C MET A 1 -4.10 19.78 -8.15
N LEU A 2 -5.18 19.04 -7.87
CA LEU A 2 -5.16 17.70 -7.23
C LEU A 2 -4.42 16.56 -7.94
N LYS A 3 -4.04 16.70 -9.23
CA LYS A 3 -3.43 15.60 -10.00
C LYS A 3 -1.99 15.31 -9.55
N ILE A 4 -1.17 16.35 -9.36
CA ILE A 4 0.24 16.19 -8.96
C ILE A 4 0.35 15.63 -7.54
N TYR A 5 -0.42 16.16 -6.58
CA TYR A 5 -0.44 15.63 -5.21
C TYR A 5 -0.84 14.16 -5.15
N ARG A 6 -1.79 13.73 -5.99
CA ARG A 6 -2.20 12.32 -6.08
C ARG A 6 -1.10 11.44 -6.65
N ILE A 7 -0.39 11.91 -7.68
CA ILE A 7 0.72 11.16 -8.27
C ILE A 7 1.85 11.02 -7.25
N ILE A 8 2.25 12.13 -6.61
CA ILE A 8 3.24 12.10 -5.53
C ILE A 8 2.79 11.12 -4.45
N HIS A 9 1.51 11.18 -4.05
CA HIS A 9 0.91 10.29 -3.06
C HIS A 9 1.07 8.81 -3.39
N ILE A 10 0.70 8.42 -4.62
CA ILE A 10 0.81 7.04 -5.09
C ILE A 10 2.28 6.62 -5.17
N LEU A 11 3.18 7.49 -5.64
CA LEU A 11 4.60 7.18 -5.75
C LEU A 11 5.21 6.88 -4.39
N TRP A 12 5.03 7.77 -3.40
CA TRP A 12 5.64 7.56 -2.09
C TRP A 12 5.00 6.37 -1.36
N THR A 13 3.66 6.24 -1.37
CA THR A 13 3.00 5.07 -0.74
C THR A 13 3.31 3.75 -1.45
N GLY A 14 3.55 3.79 -2.76
CA GLY A 14 3.95 2.64 -3.55
C GLY A 14 5.35 2.12 -3.20
N VAL A 15 6.27 2.99 -2.79
CA VAL A 15 7.58 2.57 -2.26
C VAL A 15 7.42 1.72 -1.00
N PHE A 16 6.51 2.10 -0.10
CA PHE A 16 6.26 1.30 1.11
C PHE A 16 5.54 -0.01 0.81
N ALA A 17 4.56 0.00 -0.10
CA ALA A 17 3.92 -1.23 -0.57
C ALA A 17 4.94 -2.18 -1.23
N PHE A 18 5.93 -1.63 -1.95
CA PHE A 18 7.02 -2.41 -2.52
C PHE A 18 7.91 -3.03 -1.45
N PHE A 19 8.30 -2.29 -0.41
CA PHE A 19 9.08 -2.87 0.71
C PHE A 19 8.35 -4.03 1.40
N ILE A 20 7.04 -3.91 1.60
CA ILE A 20 6.21 -5.00 2.15
C ILE A 20 6.16 -6.20 1.18
N SER A 21 6.28 -5.98 -0.13
CA SER A 21 6.30 -7.08 -1.10
C SER A 21 7.64 -7.81 -1.21
N ILE A 22 8.75 -7.26 -0.71
CA ILE A 22 10.08 -7.89 -0.84
C ILE A 22 10.12 -9.24 -0.11
N PRO A 23 9.72 -9.36 1.17
CA PRO A 23 9.68 -10.65 1.86
C PRO A 23 8.84 -11.69 1.11
N LEU A 24 7.69 -11.28 0.57
CA LEU A 24 6.81 -12.14 -0.24
C LEU A 24 7.50 -12.66 -1.50
N LEU A 25 8.31 -11.82 -2.17
CA LEU A 25 9.03 -12.19 -3.40
C LEU A 25 10.26 -13.07 -3.12
N GLU A 26 10.94 -12.86 -1.99
CA GLU A 26 12.16 -13.60 -1.62
C GLU A 26 11.89 -15.04 -1.17
N HIS A 27 10.76 -15.29 -0.50
CA HIS A 27 10.48 -16.60 0.10
C HIS A 27 9.78 -17.59 -0.86
N GLY A 28 9.29 -17.14 -2.01
CA GLY A 28 8.79 -17.98 -3.11
C GLY A 28 7.58 -18.88 -2.78
N SER A 29 7.10 -18.87 -1.54
CA SER A 29 5.97 -19.67 -1.06
C SER A 29 5.03 -18.82 -0.20
N LEU A 30 3.72 -19.02 -0.38
CA LEU A 30 2.67 -18.35 0.40
C LEU A 30 2.52 -19.05 1.76
N GLU A 31 3.52 -18.93 2.61
CA GLU A 31 3.37 -19.31 4.01
C GLU A 31 2.33 -18.42 4.70
N VAL A 32 1.67 -18.95 5.73
CA VAL A 32 0.59 -18.26 6.45
C VAL A 32 1.05 -16.88 6.96
N GLU A 33 2.34 -16.74 7.25
CA GLU A 33 2.98 -15.50 7.70
C GLU A 33 2.90 -14.36 6.67
N TYR A 34 2.92 -14.66 5.37
CA TYR A 34 2.92 -13.65 4.29
C TYR A 34 1.52 -13.24 3.79
N TYR A 35 0.46 -13.85 4.32
CA TYR A 35 -0.92 -13.44 3.96
C TYR A 35 -1.20 -12.00 4.38
N ILE A 36 -0.60 -11.57 5.49
CA ILE A 36 -0.76 -10.21 5.99
C ILE A 36 -0.15 -9.23 4.97
N ASP A 37 1.06 -9.49 4.50
CA ASP A 37 1.74 -8.67 3.50
C ASP A 37 0.95 -8.58 2.19
N LEU A 38 0.40 -9.71 1.72
CA LEU A 38 -0.45 -9.78 0.54
C LEU A 38 -1.73 -8.93 0.70
N ILE A 39 -2.36 -8.99 1.87
CA ILE A 39 -3.55 -8.16 2.19
C ILE A 39 -3.20 -6.67 2.14
N PHE A 40 -2.04 -6.26 2.67
CA PHE A 40 -1.63 -4.85 2.63
C PHE A 40 -1.36 -4.37 1.20
N ILE A 41 -0.73 -5.18 0.36
CA ILE A 41 -0.54 -4.87 -1.06
C ILE A 41 -1.88 -4.77 -1.79
N ALA A 42 -2.81 -5.69 -1.54
CA ALA A 42 -4.15 -5.66 -2.12
C ALA A 42 -4.93 -4.41 -1.69
N LEU A 43 -4.87 -4.04 -0.41
CA LEU A 43 -5.48 -2.81 0.12
C LEU A 43 -4.89 -1.57 -0.54
N TRP A 44 -3.57 -1.54 -0.76
CA TRP A 44 -2.92 -0.45 -1.47
C TRP A 44 -3.45 -0.33 -2.91
N LEU A 45 -3.50 -1.44 -3.65
CA LEU A 45 -4.01 -1.46 -5.03
C LEU A 45 -5.46 -0.97 -5.11
N ILE A 46 -6.33 -1.43 -4.20
CA ILE A 46 -7.71 -0.96 -4.10
C ILE A 46 -7.74 0.55 -3.80
N GLY A 47 -6.88 1.01 -2.90
CA GLY A 47 -6.73 2.42 -2.57
C GLY A 47 -6.32 3.26 -3.78
N VAL A 48 -5.35 2.79 -4.58
CA VAL A 48 -4.93 3.45 -5.82
C VAL A 48 -6.11 3.59 -6.78
N VAL A 49 -6.90 2.53 -6.98
CA VAL A 49 -8.10 2.58 -7.83
C VAL A 49 -9.10 3.61 -7.29
N PHE A 50 -9.35 3.63 -5.98
CA PHE A 50 -10.28 4.56 -5.34
C PHE A 50 -9.85 6.02 -5.47
N LEU A 51 -8.54 6.30 -5.55
CA LEU A 51 -8.04 7.66 -5.78
C LEU A 51 -8.50 8.23 -7.12
N PHE A 52 -8.79 7.40 -8.13
CA PHE A 52 -9.30 7.86 -9.43
C PHE A 52 -10.81 8.06 -9.47
N ILE A 53 -11.55 7.55 -8.47
CA ILE A 53 -12.99 7.68 -8.36
C ILE A 53 -13.32 8.87 -7.44
N ARG A 54 -13.98 9.91 -7.98
CA ARG A 54 -14.20 11.18 -7.27
C ARG A 54 -14.93 11.02 -5.93
N SER A 55 -15.90 10.13 -5.82
CA SER A 55 -16.64 9.86 -4.58
C SER A 55 -15.83 9.07 -3.55
N LEU A 56 -14.84 8.28 -4.00
CA LEU A 56 -14.06 7.39 -3.15
C LEU A 56 -12.66 7.89 -2.82
N SER A 57 -12.25 9.04 -3.35
CA SER A 57 -10.87 9.52 -3.23
C SER A 57 -10.38 9.62 -1.79
N LYS A 58 -11.26 10.00 -0.85
CA LYS A 58 -10.92 10.05 0.59
C LYS A 58 -10.53 8.66 1.12
N TYR A 59 -11.31 7.63 0.79
CA TYR A 59 -11.01 6.25 1.16
C TYR A 59 -9.75 5.74 0.45
N GLY A 60 -9.53 6.15 -0.81
CA GLY A 60 -8.30 5.84 -1.53
C GLY A 60 -7.04 6.34 -0.83
N TYR A 61 -7.05 7.56 -0.29
CA TYR A 61 -5.94 8.09 0.50
C TYR A 61 -5.70 7.30 1.80
N ILE A 62 -6.77 6.90 2.49
CA ILE A 62 -6.68 6.10 3.72
C ILE A 62 -6.12 4.70 3.44
N LEU A 63 -6.64 4.03 2.41
CA LEU A 63 -6.22 2.68 2.04
C LEU A 63 -4.77 2.62 1.57
N THR A 64 -4.32 3.62 0.81
CA THR A 64 -2.91 3.70 0.38
C THR A 64 -1.95 4.05 1.52
N LEU A 65 -2.43 4.61 2.64
CA LEU A 65 -1.64 4.86 3.85
C LEU A 65 -1.50 3.64 4.76
N PHE A 66 -2.38 2.65 4.64
CA PHE A 66 -2.36 1.45 5.49
C PHE A 66 -1.03 0.67 5.45
N PRO A 67 -0.45 0.41 4.27
CA PRO A 67 0.87 -0.23 4.16
C PRO A 67 1.97 0.58 4.84
N LEU A 68 1.89 1.92 4.83
CA LEU A 68 2.86 2.75 5.54
C LEU A 68 2.84 2.47 7.05
N ILE A 69 1.64 2.47 7.64
CA ILE A 69 1.47 2.26 9.08
C ILE A 69 2.00 0.88 9.47
N TYR A 70 1.71 -0.13 8.65
CA TYR A 70 2.21 -1.48 8.85
C TYR A 70 3.74 -1.59 8.72
N ALA A 71 4.32 -0.98 7.68
CA ALA A 71 5.77 -0.94 7.50
C ALA A 71 6.46 -0.24 8.69
N ILE A 72 5.89 0.84 9.21
CA ILE A 72 6.43 1.50 10.41
C ILE A 72 6.42 0.56 11.61
N ILE A 73 5.34 -0.19 11.82
CA ILE A 73 5.24 -1.15 12.93
C ILE A 73 6.27 -2.27 12.80
N ILE A 74 6.52 -2.78 11.59
CA ILE A 74 7.47 -3.89 11.37
C ILE A 74 8.92 -3.45 11.47
N PHE A 75 9.26 -2.32 10.85
CA PHE A 75 10.65 -1.94 10.61
C PHE A 75 11.21 -0.93 11.63
N VAL A 76 10.35 -0.25 12.40
CA VAL A 76 10.78 0.82 13.33
C VAL A 76 10.56 0.48 14.80
N ILE A 77 9.50 -0.27 15.12
CA ILE A 77 9.18 -0.70 16.51
C ILE A 77 9.81 -2.07 16.76
#